data_AF-A0AAU7AXR9-F1
#
_entry.id   AF-A0AAU7AXR9-F1
#
_cell.length_a   1.000
_cell.length_b   1.000
_cell.length_c   1.000
_cell.angle_alpha   90.00
_cell.angle_beta   90.00
_cell.angle_gamma   90.00
#
_symmetry.space_group_name_H-M   'P 1'
#
loop_
_entity.id
_entity.type
_entity.pdbx_description
1 polymer ?
#
loop_
_entity_poly.entity_id
_entity_poly.type
_entity_poly.pdbx_seq_one_letter_code
_entity_poly.pdbx_strand_id
1 'polypeptide(L)'
;MPESPSPDRKATFVGVGSGVIGAALLVKPDALGPLLGLARRRDAQLVGVVDLALAPGIVIGRPRWPWMAARAAANVGIAALCVARDREQLGRRGHHAAAALLAVTLADLKVAGDLRAGR
;
A
#
# COMPACT_ATOMS: atom_id res chain seq x y z
N MET A 1 -19.91 8.54 20.90
CA MET A 1 -19.37 8.06 19.60
C MET A 1 -17.85 8.18 19.67
N PRO A 2 -17.07 7.16 19.31
CA PRO A 2 -15.61 7.31 19.28
C PRO A 2 -15.24 8.34 18.21
N GLU A 3 -14.40 9.32 18.57
CA GLU A 3 -13.89 10.30 17.60
C GLU A 3 -13.09 9.60 16.50
N SER A 4 -13.37 9.92 15.25
CA SER A 4 -12.61 9.39 14.12
C SER A 4 -11.17 9.92 14.19
N PRO A 5 -10.14 9.08 14.03
CA PRO A 5 -8.75 9.52 14.20
C PRO A 5 -8.37 10.64 13.22
N SER A 6 -7.54 11.57 13.68
CA SER A 6 -7.06 12.69 12.86
C SER A 6 -6.32 12.23 11.60
N PRO A 7 -6.31 13.01 10.51
CA PRO A 7 -5.60 12.65 9.28
C PRO A 7 -4.10 12.38 9.48
N ASP A 8 -3.44 13.13 10.38
CA ASP A 8 -2.06 12.86 10.77
C ASP A 8 -1.88 11.50 11.45
N ARG A 9 -2.78 11.10 12.34
CA ARG A 9 -2.70 9.79 13.02
C ARG A 9 -2.97 8.66 12.03
N LYS A 10 -3.93 8.85 11.12
CA LYS A 10 -4.19 7.90 10.02
C LYS A 10 -2.97 7.75 9.12
N ALA A 11 -2.36 8.86 8.68
CA ALA A 11 -1.15 8.83 7.86
C ALA A 11 0.01 8.11 8.57
N THR A 12 0.26 8.41 9.86
CA THR A 12 1.28 7.70 10.64
C THR A 12 1.01 6.20 10.68
N PHE A 13 -0.24 5.78 10.95
CA PHE A 13 -0.61 4.36 10.97
C PHE A 13 -0.37 3.70 9.61
N VAL A 14 -0.78 4.35 8.53
CA VAL A 14 -0.54 3.90 7.14
C VAL A 14 0.95 3.77 6.85
N GLY A 15 1.76 4.75 7.23
CA GLY A 15 3.21 4.73 7.02
C GLY A 15 3.92 3.62 7.80
N VAL A 16 3.52 3.38 9.06
CA VAL A 16 4.05 2.28 9.87
C VAL A 16 3.62 0.92 9.30
N GLY A 17 2.34 0.76 8.92
CA GLY A 17 1.83 -0.43 8.25
C GLY A 17 2.60 -0.72 6.95
N SER A 18 2.77 0.33 6.13
CA SER A 18 3.85 0.54 5.15
C SER A 18 5.12 -0.24 5.43
N GLY A 19 5.89 0.31 6.36
CA GLY A 19 7.21 -0.21 6.66
C GLY A 19 7.20 -1.67 7.11
N VAL A 20 6.22 -2.06 7.93
CA VAL A 20 6.10 -3.44 8.43
C VAL A 20 5.81 -4.43 7.30
N ILE A 21 4.81 -4.14 6.46
CA ILE A 21 4.45 -5.00 5.32
C ILE A 21 5.62 -5.07 4.34
N GLY A 22 6.22 -3.92 4.02
CA GLY A 22 7.34 -3.86 3.08
C GLY A 22 8.56 -4.65 3.57
N ALA A 23 8.93 -4.51 4.84
CA ALA A 23 10.00 -5.30 5.44
C ALA A 23 9.67 -6.80 5.43
N ALA A 24 8.44 -7.18 5.77
CA ALA A 24 8.02 -8.57 5.77
C ALA A 24 8.12 -9.19 4.36
N LEU A 25 7.70 -8.46 3.33
CA LEU A 25 7.80 -8.90 1.93
C LEU A 25 9.25 -9.03 1.44
N LEU A 26 10.19 -8.23 1.95
CA LEU A 26 11.60 -8.41 1.64
C LEU A 26 12.23 -9.61 2.34
N VAL A 27 11.84 -9.88 3.59
CA VAL A 27 12.41 -10.98 4.41
C VAL A 27 11.83 -12.33 4.00
N LYS A 28 10.51 -12.41 3.76
CA LYS A 28 9.81 -13.66 3.42
C LYS A 28 8.94 -13.52 2.16
N PRO A 29 9.53 -13.16 0.99
CA PRO A 29 8.77 -12.92 -0.23
C PRO A 29 7.98 -14.16 -0.69
N ASP A 30 8.56 -15.35 -0.58
CA ASP A 30 7.92 -16.58 -1.08
C ASP A 30 6.77 -17.06 -0.17
N ALA A 31 6.77 -16.68 1.10
CA ALA A 31 5.72 -17.03 2.05
C ALA A 31 4.56 -16.03 2.03
N LEU A 32 4.87 -14.73 1.90
CA LEU A 32 3.89 -13.65 2.03
C LEU A 32 3.37 -13.14 0.68
N GLY A 33 4.19 -13.15 -0.36
CA GLY A 33 3.79 -12.74 -1.71
C GLY A 33 2.53 -13.47 -2.20
N PRO A 34 2.45 -14.81 -2.14
CA PRO A 34 1.27 -15.54 -2.59
C PRO A 34 -0.03 -15.18 -1.85
N LEU A 35 0.06 -14.76 -0.58
CA LEU A 35 -1.11 -14.29 0.19
C LEU A 35 -1.69 -12.98 -0.37
N LEU A 36 -0.85 -12.19 -1.03
CA LEU A 36 -1.21 -10.93 -1.69
C LEU A 36 -1.42 -11.08 -3.20
N GLY A 37 -1.46 -12.32 -3.72
CA GLY A 37 -1.57 -12.57 -5.16
C GLY A 37 -0.27 -12.32 -5.95
N LEU A 38 0.88 -12.23 -5.26
CA LEU A 38 2.20 -11.98 -5.83
C LEU A 38 3.06 -13.26 -5.73
N ALA A 39 2.87 -14.21 -6.63
CA ALA A 39 3.61 -15.47 -6.52
C ALA A 39 5.04 -15.44 -7.03
N ARG A 40 5.40 -14.45 -7.85
CA ARG A 40 6.79 -14.26 -8.25
C ARG A 40 7.52 -13.55 -7.12
N ARG A 41 8.59 -14.16 -6.61
CA ARG A 41 9.46 -13.58 -5.58
C ARG A 41 9.83 -12.12 -5.85
N ARG A 42 10.21 -11.82 -7.10
CA ARG A 42 10.59 -10.46 -7.54
C ARG A 42 9.45 -9.45 -7.43
N ASP A 43 8.22 -9.86 -7.73
CA ASP A 43 7.05 -8.99 -7.65
C ASP A 43 6.75 -8.63 -6.18
N ALA A 44 6.80 -9.62 -5.29
CA ALA A 44 6.68 -9.40 -3.84
C ALA A 44 7.79 -8.48 -3.29
N GLN A 45 9.04 -8.68 -3.73
CA GLN A 45 10.15 -7.82 -3.33
C GLN A 45 10.01 -6.39 -3.85
N LEU A 46 9.55 -6.21 -5.09
CA LEU A 46 9.31 -4.89 -5.68
C LEU A 46 8.28 -4.10 -4.86
N VAL A 47 7.17 -4.75 -4.49
CA VAL A 47 6.17 -4.15 -3.58
C VAL A 47 6.82 -3.78 -2.24
N GLY A 48 7.62 -4.69 -1.68
CA GLY A 48 8.31 -4.44 -0.42
C GLY A 48 9.26 -3.23 -0.46
N VAL A 49 10.02 -3.06 -1.55
CA VAL A 49 10.88 -1.89 -1.77
C VAL A 49 10.07 -0.61 -1.85
N VAL A 50 8.97 -0.60 -2.62
CA VAL A 50 8.11 0.58 -2.78
C VAL A 50 7.51 1.01 -1.44
N ASP A 51 6.98 0.06 -0.67
CA ASP A 51 6.41 0.30 0.65
C ASP A 51 7.43 0.90 1.62
N LEU A 52 8.65 0.34 1.65
CA LEU A 52 9.73 0.85 2.50
C LEU A 52 10.25 2.22 2.06
N ALA A 53 10.29 2.50 0.75
CA ALA A 53 10.71 3.80 0.24
C ALA A 53 9.72 4.91 0.61
N LEU A 54 8.42 4.61 0.62
CA LEU A 54 7.37 5.58 0.91
C LEU A 54 7.13 5.78 2.42
N ALA A 55 7.33 4.74 3.23
CA ALA A 55 7.01 4.76 4.65
C ALA A 55 7.64 5.93 5.44
N PRO A 56 8.96 6.24 5.33
CA PRO A 56 9.54 7.40 6.02
C PRO A 56 8.90 8.72 5.59
N GLY A 57 8.66 8.91 4.30
CA GLY A 57 8.00 10.11 3.78
C GLY A 57 6.60 10.32 4.37
N ILE A 58 5.84 9.25 4.55
CA ILE A 58 4.51 9.30 5.17
C ILE A 58 4.61 9.61 6.68
N VAL A 59 5.54 8.97 7.40
CA VAL A 59 5.64 9.08 8.87
C VAL A 59 6.27 10.41 9.29
N ILE A 60 7.37 10.83 8.66
CA ILE A 60 8.14 12.00 9.09
C ILE A 60 8.16 13.15 8.07
N GLY A 61 7.83 12.89 6.80
CA GLY A 61 7.86 13.91 5.76
C GLY A 61 6.83 15.02 5.99
N ARG A 62 7.22 16.27 5.75
CA ARG A 62 6.33 17.43 5.80
C ARG A 62 6.50 18.24 4.50
N PRO A 63 5.42 18.56 3.77
CA PRO A 63 4.04 18.11 3.99
C PRO A 63 3.86 16.59 3.74
N ARG A 64 2.91 15.95 4.43
CA ARG A 64 2.64 14.50 4.33
C ARG A 64 1.80 14.09 3.12
N TRP A 65 0.95 15.00 2.62
CA TRP A 65 0.00 14.69 1.55
C TRP A 65 0.64 14.18 0.23
N PRO A 66 1.83 14.66 -0.23
CA PRO A 66 2.43 14.15 -1.46
C PRO A 66 2.84 12.68 -1.33
N TRP A 67 3.29 12.26 -0.15
CA TRP A 67 3.69 10.87 0.12
C TRP A 67 2.50 9.91 0.14
N MET A 68 1.38 10.36 0.71
CA MET A 68 0.11 9.60 0.64
C MET A 68 -0.40 9.50 -0.80
N ALA A 69 -0.28 10.56 -1.60
CA ALA A 69 -0.65 10.53 -3.02
C ALA A 69 0.27 9.59 -3.84
N ALA A 70 1.57 9.62 -3.59
CA ALA A 70 2.54 8.71 -4.21
C ALA A 70 2.24 7.24 -3.88
N ARG A 71 1.87 6.95 -2.63
CA ARG A 71 1.40 5.63 -2.21
C ARG A 71 0.12 5.21 -2.93
N ALA A 72 -0.86 6.09 -3.05
CA ALA A 72 -2.08 5.80 -3.80
C ALA A 72 -1.76 5.43 -5.26
N ALA A 73 -0.86 6.18 -5.92
CA ALA A 73 -0.41 5.86 -7.27
C ALA A 73 0.32 4.52 -7.35
N ALA A 74 1.20 4.23 -6.38
CA ALA A 74 1.89 2.94 -6.28
C ALA A 74 0.90 1.77 -6.14
N ASN A 75 -0.10 1.88 -5.25
CA ASN A 75 -1.12 0.85 -5.05
C ASN A 75 -1.89 0.53 -6.33
N VAL A 76 -2.17 1.52 -7.18
CA VAL A 76 -2.80 1.29 -8.50
C VAL A 76 -1.89 0.45 -9.39
N GLY A 77 -0.59 0.76 -9.44
CA GLY A 77 0.40 -0.05 -10.17
C GLY A 77 0.51 -1.48 -9.64
N ILE A 78 0.47 -1.65 -8.32
CA ILE A 78 0.49 -2.97 -7.68
C ILE A 78 -0.80 -3.75 -7.98
N ALA A 79 -1.96 -3.10 -7.92
CA ALA A 79 -3.23 -3.72 -8.28
C ALA A 79 -3.24 -4.19 -9.74
N ALA A 80 -2.71 -3.38 -10.66
CA ALA A 80 -2.54 -3.76 -12.06
C ALA A 80 -1.60 -4.96 -12.21
N LEU A 81 -0.49 -4.98 -11.46
CA LEU A 81 0.43 -6.12 -11.43
C LEU A 81 -0.26 -7.40 -10.93
N CYS A 82 -1.02 -7.33 -9.83
CA CYS A 82 -1.78 -8.47 -9.30
C CYS A 82 -2.75 -9.03 -10.34
N VAL A 83 -3.51 -8.19 -11.04
CA VAL A 83 -4.45 -8.63 -12.10
C VAL A 83 -3.70 -9.21 -13.30
N ALA A 84 -2.59 -8.59 -13.72
CA ALA A 84 -1.80 -9.07 -14.85
C ALA A 84 -1.22 -10.47 -14.60
N ARG A 85 -0.80 -10.75 -13.36
CA ARG A 85 -0.24 -12.05 -12.95
C ARG A 85 -1.29 -13.11 -12.60
N ASP A 86 -2.51 -12.71 -12.25
CA ASP A 86 -3.62 -13.66 -12.01
C ASP A 86 -3.94 -14.50 -13.25
N ARG A 87 -3.70 -13.97 -14.46
CA ARG A 87 -3.85 -14.75 -15.71
C ARG A 87 -2.85 -15.91 -15.85
N GLU A 88 -1.73 -15.85 -15.15
CA GLU A 88 -0.70 -16.91 -15.16
C GLU A 88 -0.93 -17.96 -14.06
N GLN A 89 -1.77 -17.66 -13.08
CA GLN A 89 -2.04 -18.50 -11.92
C GLN A 89 -3.54 -18.74 -11.84
N LEU A 90 -4.02 -19.90 -12.30
CA LEU A 90 -5.40 -20.42 -12.45
C LEU A 90 -6.43 -20.13 -11.30
N GLY A 91 -6.48 -18.94 -10.72
CA GLY A 91 -7.27 -18.54 -9.56
C GLY A 91 -7.74 -17.09 -9.63
N ARG A 92 -8.44 -16.63 -8.58
CA ARG A 92 -9.03 -15.27 -8.46
C ARG A 92 -8.33 -14.39 -7.42
N ARG A 93 -7.17 -14.83 -6.92
CA ARG A 93 -6.49 -14.18 -5.78
C ARG A 93 -5.95 -12.80 -6.16
N GLY A 94 -5.44 -12.65 -7.38
CA GLY A 94 -4.99 -11.37 -7.90
C GLY A 94 -6.11 -10.34 -8.00
N HIS A 95 -7.32 -10.74 -8.42
CA HIS A 95 -8.49 -9.85 -8.44
C HIS A 95 -8.92 -9.42 -7.04
N HIS A 96 -8.94 -10.33 -6.05
CA HIS A 96 -9.26 -9.97 -4.67
C HIS A 96 -8.23 -9.03 -4.06
N ALA A 97 -6.94 -9.29 -4.29
CA ALA A 97 -5.85 -8.41 -3.86
C ALA A 97 -5.96 -7.03 -4.52
N ALA A 98 -6.24 -6.97 -5.82
CA ALA A 98 -6.44 -5.72 -6.54
C ALA A 98 -7.65 -4.94 -6.02
N ALA A 99 -8.78 -5.59 -5.76
CA ALA A 99 -9.96 -4.95 -5.17
C ALA A 99 -9.65 -4.38 -3.77
N ALA A 100 -8.94 -5.14 -2.93
CA ALA A 100 -8.51 -4.66 -1.61
C ALA A 100 -7.56 -3.46 -1.72
N LEU A 101 -6.58 -3.51 -2.64
CA LEU A 101 -5.66 -2.41 -2.90
C LEU A 101 -6.38 -1.15 -3.38
N LEU A 102 -7.37 -1.28 -4.27
CA LEU A 102 -8.17 -0.14 -4.73
C LEU A 102 -8.98 0.49 -3.60
N ALA A 103 -9.54 -0.29 -2.68
CA ALA A 103 -10.21 0.24 -1.50
C ALA A 103 -9.23 1.02 -0.60
N VAL A 104 -8.02 0.49 -0.39
CA VAL A 104 -6.94 1.19 0.33
C VAL A 104 -6.52 2.47 -0.39
N THR A 105 -6.39 2.45 -1.72
CA THR A 105 -6.09 3.63 -2.54
C THR A 105 -7.11 4.74 -2.34
N LEU A 106 -8.41 4.43 -2.31
CA LEU A 106 -9.45 5.44 -2.06
C LEU A 106 -9.34 6.05 -0.66
N ALA A 107 -9.03 5.22 0.35
CA ALA A 107 -8.78 5.70 1.70
C ALA A 107 -7.52 6.59 1.77
N ASP A 108 -6.44 6.20 1.09
CA ASP A 108 -5.19 6.96 1.02
C ASP A 108 -5.39 8.32 0.34
N LEU A 109 -6.14 8.35 -0.77
CA LEU A 109 -6.51 9.59 -1.48
C LEU A 109 -7.37 10.50 -0.59
N LYS A 110 -8.30 9.94 0.18
CA LYS A 110 -9.09 10.72 1.13
C LYS A 110 -8.20 11.35 2.21
N VAL A 111 -7.30 10.58 2.82
CA VAL A 111 -6.35 11.09 3.82
C VAL A 111 -5.43 12.15 3.21
N ALA A 112 -4.95 11.95 1.97
CA ALA A 112 -4.14 12.94 1.26
C ALA A 112 -4.91 14.24 1.02
N GLY A 113 -6.18 14.16 0.62
CA GLY A 113 -7.06 15.31 0.44
C GLY A 113 -7.34 16.06 1.74
N ASP A 114 -7.61 15.34 2.83
CA ASP A 114 -7.84 15.92 4.16
C ASP A 114 -6.55 16.63 4.66
N LEU A 115 -5.37 16.00 4.51
CA LEU A 115 -4.07 16.60 4.84
C LEU A 115 -3.73 17.83 3.99
N ARG A 116 -4.02 17.81 2.69
CA ARG A 116 -3.79 18.95 1.78
C ARG A 116 -4.69 20.13 2.13
N ALA A 117 -5.90 19.85 2.62
CA ALA A 117 -6.86 20.87 3.04
C ALA A 117 -6.63 21.36 4.48
N GLY A 118 -5.66 20.79 5.22
CA GLY A 118 -5.40 21.16 6.62
C GLY A 118 -6.53 20.78 7.58
N ARG A 119 -7.26 19.70 7.27
CA ARG A 119 -8.37 19.17 8.09
C ARG A 119 -7.91 18.11 9.08
#